data_AF-A0A7X6WY41-F1
#
_entry.id   AF-A0A7X6WY41-F1
#
_cell.length_a   1.000
_cell.length_b   1.000
_cell.length_c   1.000
_cell.angle_alpha   90.00
_cell.angle_beta   90.00
_cell.angle_gamma   90.00
#
_symmetry.space_group_name_H-M   'P 1'
#
loop_
_entity.id
_entity.type
_entity.pdbx_description
1 polymer ?
#
loop_
_entity_poly.entity_id
_entity_poly.type
_entity_poly.pdbx_seq_one_letter_code
_entity_poly.pdbx_strand_id
1 'polypeptide(L)'
;MSTKITPSANPKFTPEVPALTTNSVAHPDTWNPIHQTLLDNTVAVRDGLLEAVDEIDGLGDRVGEIEQTSSNGVQRAVKLDWLYRDNRIAHELWAPGFTLIDAIDTPIIEGVAGDDSVDVQSTAQLLVGEYYVLAQDVAGAGIGDDETVRASELIQCSAILSDKRIRLANNLTRSFTGGVLTRCSLHQVGAAYAEGSVGDIWLSKPINIGNDAEGGAVVIRRTLNSGLARLYFRDSLNQSWVERKWSMRRQGGDIPTGFADYEYALPMRGDGSLRVDVEGEPMVLQHIVSMSAGTGLGGFANPEMRPATPVITAPGNGATGIMERPTLAIIDYASPGGTQQAGIQFQVSTSSNFLTIHHDSGTQAAGLSYSMPAAVLQLDTTYYVRARVVDSAGLVSDWSAASSFTTDVSFSYVSAPTLVSPANNATEVGETPTLQTGSFSTVGGEDTHAASQWQIRAASGTWATPVWDSGEDAVNLLSRVVPANELDAGGTVYFI
;
A
#
# COMPACT_ATOMS: atom_id res chain seq x y z
N MET A 1 23.84 -74.47 -28.29
CA MET A 1 22.75 -74.52 -27.30
C MET A 1 22.78 -73.22 -26.51
N SER A 2 21.63 -72.58 -26.29
CA SER A 2 21.56 -71.34 -25.49
C SER A 2 22.02 -71.62 -24.06
N THR A 3 22.96 -70.82 -23.54
CA THR A 3 23.54 -70.97 -22.20
C THR A 3 22.73 -70.27 -21.10
N LYS A 4 21.52 -69.78 -21.42
CA LYS A 4 20.67 -69.02 -20.50
C LYS A 4 19.28 -69.64 -20.42
N ILE A 5 18.76 -69.73 -19.19
CA ILE A 5 17.37 -70.06 -18.91
C ILE A 5 16.54 -68.79 -19.18
N THR A 6 15.46 -68.91 -19.93
CA THR A 6 14.55 -67.80 -20.25
C THR A 6 13.18 -68.02 -19.61
N PRO A 7 12.44 -66.95 -19.30
CA PRO A 7 11.05 -67.07 -18.81
C PRO A 7 10.18 -67.85 -19.81
N SER A 8 9.08 -68.43 -19.33
CA SER A 8 8.09 -69.07 -20.18
C SER A 8 7.37 -68.03 -21.06
N ALA A 9 6.66 -68.49 -22.09
CA ALA A 9 5.97 -67.61 -23.03
C ALA A 9 4.84 -66.78 -22.39
N ASN A 10 4.36 -67.16 -21.20
CA ASN A 10 3.34 -66.44 -20.44
C ASN A 10 3.58 -66.64 -18.93
N PRO A 11 4.56 -65.92 -18.36
CA PRO A 11 4.96 -66.09 -16.97
C PRO A 11 3.82 -65.65 -16.04
N LYS A 12 3.44 -66.52 -15.10
CA LYS A 12 2.38 -66.26 -14.13
C LYS A 12 2.92 -66.43 -12.73
N PHE A 13 2.54 -65.53 -11.83
CA PHE A 13 2.89 -65.65 -10.43
C PHE A 13 2.21 -66.86 -9.80
N THR A 14 3.01 -67.70 -9.14
CA THR A 14 2.56 -68.84 -8.36
C THR A 14 2.97 -68.63 -6.90
N PRO A 15 2.02 -68.61 -5.95
CA PRO A 15 2.31 -68.26 -4.54
C PRO A 15 3.08 -69.34 -3.78
N GLU A 16 3.16 -70.55 -4.34
CA GLU A 16 3.84 -71.68 -3.73
C GLU A 16 4.80 -72.30 -4.75
N VAL A 17 6.04 -72.56 -4.31
CA VAL A 17 7.04 -73.28 -5.10
C VAL A 17 7.38 -74.56 -4.33
N PRO A 18 7.46 -75.72 -5.00
CA PRO A 18 7.80 -76.98 -4.33
C PRO A 18 9.13 -76.88 -3.57
N ALA A 19 9.18 -77.46 -2.36
CA ALA A 19 10.41 -77.48 -1.57
C ALA A 19 11.52 -78.28 -2.28
N LEU A 20 12.75 -77.77 -2.23
CA LEU A 20 13.93 -78.50 -2.69
C LEU A 20 14.12 -79.74 -1.81
N THR A 21 14.02 -80.92 -2.43
CA THR A 21 14.33 -82.20 -1.78
C THR A 21 15.65 -82.76 -2.31
N THR A 22 16.25 -83.73 -1.62
CA THR A 22 17.48 -84.39 -2.10
C THR A 22 17.31 -85.09 -3.46
N ASN A 23 16.07 -85.37 -3.88
CA ASN A 23 15.73 -85.93 -5.19
C ASN A 23 15.45 -84.86 -6.26
N SER A 24 15.41 -83.58 -5.91
CA SER A 24 15.17 -82.47 -6.86
C SER A 24 16.43 -82.00 -7.59
N VAL A 25 17.60 -82.55 -7.24
CA VAL A 25 18.87 -82.32 -7.94
C VAL A 25 19.07 -83.41 -9.00
N ALA A 26 18.32 -83.31 -10.10
CA ALA A 26 18.69 -84.06 -11.30
C ALA A 26 19.97 -83.44 -11.91
N HIS A 27 20.76 -84.26 -12.63
CA HIS A 27 22.05 -83.94 -13.28
C HIS A 27 22.16 -82.48 -13.78
N PRO A 28 23.34 -81.82 -13.78
CA PRO A 28 23.54 -80.45 -14.24
C PRO A 28 22.99 -80.11 -15.65
N ASP A 29 22.62 -81.12 -16.44
CA ASP A 29 22.04 -81.00 -17.78
C ASP A 29 20.53 -81.31 -17.85
N THR A 30 19.88 -81.54 -16.71
CA THR A 30 18.43 -81.81 -16.64
C THR A 30 17.69 -80.67 -15.97
N TRP A 31 16.71 -80.14 -16.70
CA TRP A 31 15.85 -79.00 -16.37
C TRP A 31 15.22 -79.13 -14.96
N ASN A 32 15.41 -78.10 -14.12
CA ASN A 32 14.75 -78.00 -12.81
C ASN A 32 13.47 -77.14 -12.92
N PRO A 33 12.26 -77.72 -12.77
CA PRO A 33 11.00 -76.99 -12.83
C PRO A 33 10.91 -75.84 -11.82
N ILE A 34 11.57 -75.97 -10.66
CA ILE A 34 11.57 -74.94 -9.60
C ILE A 34 12.25 -73.65 -10.09
N HIS A 35 13.35 -73.76 -10.84
CA HIS A 35 14.05 -72.58 -11.38
C HIS A 35 13.20 -71.87 -12.44
N GLN A 36 12.44 -72.60 -13.24
CA GLN A 36 11.50 -72.01 -14.20
C GLN A 36 10.38 -71.25 -13.49
N THR A 37 9.79 -71.82 -12.44
CA THR A 37 8.74 -71.16 -11.65
C THR A 37 9.24 -69.91 -10.94
N LEU A 38 10.46 -69.92 -10.39
CA LEU A 38 11.06 -68.73 -9.76
C LEU A 38 11.37 -67.63 -10.79
N LEU A 39 11.84 -68.01 -11.98
CA LEU A 39 12.09 -67.07 -13.07
C LEU A 39 10.79 -66.44 -13.58
N ASP A 40 9.74 -67.25 -13.75
CA ASP A 40 8.41 -66.79 -14.17
C ASP A 40 7.76 -65.90 -13.10
N ASN A 41 7.90 -66.24 -11.81
CA ASN A 41 7.43 -65.40 -10.71
C ASN A 41 8.16 -64.05 -10.68
N THR A 42 9.47 -64.05 -10.91
CA THR A 42 10.28 -62.81 -10.93
C THR A 42 9.82 -61.87 -12.04
N VAL A 43 9.56 -62.42 -13.24
CA VAL A 43 9.03 -61.63 -14.36
C VAL A 43 7.61 -61.16 -14.10
N ALA A 44 6.72 -62.03 -13.59
CA ALA A 44 5.35 -61.65 -13.27
C ALA A 44 5.27 -60.55 -12.19
N VAL A 45 6.12 -60.60 -11.17
CA VAL A 45 6.20 -59.54 -10.13
C VAL A 45 6.76 -58.24 -10.70
N ARG A 46 7.81 -58.29 -11.53
CA ARG A 46 8.36 -57.10 -12.17
C ARG A 46 7.34 -56.45 -13.10
N ASP A 47 6.65 -57.23 -13.91
CA ASP A 47 5.68 -56.71 -14.88
C ASP A 47 4.45 -56.14 -14.14
N GLY A 48 3.98 -56.80 -13.08
CA GLY A 48 2.93 -56.24 -12.21
C GLY A 48 3.37 -54.99 -11.43
N LEU A 49 4.65 -54.86 -11.08
CA LEU A 49 5.18 -53.63 -10.49
C LEU A 49 5.20 -52.48 -11.50
N LEU A 50 5.59 -52.74 -12.75
CA LEU A 50 5.58 -51.74 -13.82
C LEU A 50 4.15 -51.26 -14.11
N GLU A 51 3.19 -52.19 -14.19
CA GLU A 51 1.77 -51.86 -14.36
C GLU A 51 1.22 -51.02 -13.20
N ALA A 52 1.57 -51.37 -11.96
CA ALA A 52 1.18 -50.58 -10.78
C ALA A 52 1.81 -49.17 -10.79
N VAL A 53 3.05 -49.03 -11.27
CA VAL A 53 3.69 -47.71 -11.45
C VAL A 53 2.95 -46.89 -12.49
N ASP A 54 2.63 -47.48 -13.65
CA ASP A 54 1.85 -46.81 -14.70
C ASP A 54 0.45 -46.39 -14.20
N GLU A 55 -0.22 -47.23 -13.39
CA GLU A 55 -1.49 -46.89 -12.76
C GLU A 55 -1.36 -45.74 -11.74
N ILE A 56 -0.28 -45.73 -10.94
CA ILE A 56 0.00 -44.65 -9.98
C ILE A 56 0.28 -43.34 -10.71
N ASP A 57 1.06 -43.36 -11.79
CA ASP A 57 1.32 -42.19 -12.62
C ASP A 57 0.03 -41.67 -13.25
N GLY A 58 -0.82 -42.56 -13.80
CA GLY A 58 -2.13 -42.21 -14.33
C GLY A 58 -3.11 -41.68 -13.27
N LEU A 59 -3.04 -42.14 -12.02
CA LEU A 59 -3.77 -41.56 -10.90
C LEU A 59 -3.23 -40.17 -10.54
N GLY A 60 -1.91 -39.97 -10.58
CA GLY A 60 -1.27 -38.67 -10.39
C GLY A 60 -1.76 -37.63 -11.39
N ASP A 61 -1.79 -38.00 -12.68
CA ASP A 61 -2.30 -37.15 -13.75
C ASP A 61 -3.78 -36.78 -13.54
N ARG A 62 -4.62 -37.77 -13.23
CA ARG A 62 -6.06 -37.55 -12.98
C ARG A 62 -6.33 -36.69 -11.75
N VAL A 63 -5.57 -36.88 -10.66
CA VAL A 63 -5.67 -36.04 -9.47
C VAL A 63 -5.25 -34.62 -9.82
N GLY A 64 -4.16 -34.44 -10.57
CA GLY A 64 -3.74 -33.13 -11.08
C GLY A 64 -4.82 -32.43 -11.91
N GLU A 65 -5.52 -33.15 -12.79
CA GLU A 65 -6.65 -32.62 -13.56
C GLU A 65 -7.85 -32.23 -12.69
N ILE A 66 -8.18 -33.02 -11.66
CA ILE A 66 -9.27 -32.75 -10.72
C ILE A 66 -8.97 -31.52 -9.86
N GLU A 67 -7.74 -31.42 -9.35
CA GLU A 67 -7.27 -30.25 -8.59
C GLU A 67 -7.30 -28.98 -9.46
N GLN A 68 -6.93 -29.09 -10.74
CA GLN A 68 -7.04 -27.98 -11.70
C GLN A 68 -8.49 -27.60 -12.02
N THR A 69 -9.41 -28.55 -12.20
CA THR A 69 -10.82 -28.24 -12.50
C THR A 69 -11.56 -27.64 -11.30
N SER A 70 -11.31 -28.15 -10.10
CA SER A 70 -11.90 -27.61 -8.86
C SER A 70 -11.35 -26.22 -8.52
N SER A 71 -10.05 -26.00 -8.64
CA SER A 71 -9.42 -24.68 -8.45
C SER A 71 -9.92 -23.65 -9.46
N ASN A 72 -10.04 -24.00 -10.75
CA ASN A 72 -10.60 -23.13 -11.77
C ASN A 72 -12.07 -22.76 -11.49
N GLY A 73 -12.87 -23.71 -11.01
CA GLY A 73 -14.26 -23.47 -10.60
C GLY A 73 -14.38 -22.52 -9.41
N VAL A 74 -13.58 -22.74 -8.36
CA VAL A 74 -13.52 -21.87 -7.18
C VAL A 74 -13.00 -20.48 -7.55
N GLN A 75 -11.94 -20.39 -8.34
CA GLN A 75 -11.42 -19.10 -8.84
C GLN A 75 -12.48 -18.32 -9.61
N ARG A 76 -13.22 -18.99 -10.50
CA ARG A 76 -14.28 -18.33 -11.26
C ARG A 76 -15.41 -17.86 -10.36
N ALA A 77 -15.83 -18.68 -9.40
CA ALA A 77 -16.86 -18.30 -8.42
C ALA A 77 -16.43 -17.10 -7.56
N VAL A 78 -15.19 -17.10 -7.06
CA VAL A 78 -14.62 -16.01 -6.25
C VAL A 78 -14.47 -14.73 -7.07
N LYS A 79 -13.91 -14.82 -8.29
CA LYS A 79 -13.80 -13.66 -9.20
C LYS A 79 -15.16 -13.08 -9.56
N LEU A 80 -16.19 -13.91 -9.73
CA LEU A 80 -17.55 -13.46 -9.97
C LEU A 80 -18.15 -12.78 -8.73
N ASP A 81 -18.03 -13.37 -7.53
CA ASP A 81 -18.50 -12.75 -6.29
C ASP A 81 -17.86 -11.37 -6.07
N TRP A 82 -16.56 -11.28 -6.32
CA TRP A 82 -15.79 -10.04 -6.29
C TRP A 82 -16.25 -9.02 -7.34
N LEU A 83 -16.43 -9.46 -8.59
CA LEU A 83 -16.96 -8.60 -9.65
C LEU A 83 -18.35 -8.05 -9.32
N TYR A 84 -19.25 -8.87 -8.75
CA TYR A 84 -20.60 -8.44 -8.38
C TYR A 84 -20.64 -7.58 -7.11
N ARG A 85 -19.59 -7.61 -6.29
CA ARG A 85 -19.41 -6.74 -5.10
C ARG A 85 -18.51 -5.54 -5.36
N ASP A 86 -18.07 -5.36 -6.62
CA ASP A 86 -17.06 -4.38 -7.05
C ASP A 86 -15.77 -4.39 -6.22
N ASN A 87 -15.43 -5.56 -5.65
CA ASN A 87 -14.20 -5.75 -4.91
C ASN A 87 -13.14 -6.26 -5.89
N ARG A 88 -12.16 -5.43 -6.26
CA ARG A 88 -11.15 -5.84 -7.25
C ARG A 88 -9.88 -6.27 -6.53
N ILE A 89 -9.68 -7.58 -6.48
CA ILE A 89 -8.51 -8.20 -5.85
C ILE A 89 -7.72 -8.98 -6.88
N ALA A 90 -6.41 -8.74 -6.91
CA ALA A 90 -5.45 -9.58 -7.63
C ALA A 90 -4.41 -10.10 -6.64
N HIS A 91 -3.97 -11.34 -6.82
CA HIS A 91 -3.04 -12.01 -5.91
C HIS A 91 -1.99 -12.77 -6.70
N GLU A 92 -0.77 -12.71 -6.20
CA GLU A 92 0.33 -13.61 -6.51
C GLU A 92 0.47 -14.58 -5.33
N LEU A 93 0.13 -15.84 -5.57
CA LEU A 93 0.28 -16.95 -4.63
C LEU A 93 1.29 -18.00 -5.13
N TRP A 94 2.06 -17.68 -6.19
CA TRP A 94 3.10 -18.52 -6.77
C TRP A 94 2.59 -19.86 -7.30
N ALA A 95 1.28 -19.98 -7.53
CA ALA A 95 0.62 -21.20 -7.98
C ALA A 95 -0.04 -21.01 -9.35
N PRO A 96 -0.13 -22.07 -10.19
CA PRO A 96 -0.86 -22.01 -11.45
C PRO A 96 -2.29 -21.45 -11.27
N GLY A 97 -2.66 -20.47 -12.10
CA GLY A 97 -3.95 -19.77 -12.02
C GLY A 97 -4.06 -18.69 -10.95
N PHE A 98 -3.17 -18.68 -9.96
CA PHE A 98 -3.05 -17.67 -8.90
C PHE A 98 -1.75 -16.84 -9.00
N THR A 99 -1.10 -16.89 -10.15
CA THR A 99 0.08 -16.08 -10.45
C THR A 99 -0.27 -14.86 -11.32
N LEU A 100 0.41 -13.75 -11.07
CA LEU A 100 0.36 -12.55 -11.88
C LEU A 100 1.47 -12.50 -12.92
N ILE A 101 2.34 -13.51 -12.98
CA ILE A 101 3.33 -13.69 -14.03
C ILE A 101 2.62 -14.20 -15.31
N ASP A 102 2.79 -13.51 -16.44
CA ASP A 102 2.09 -13.76 -17.70
C ASP A 102 3.01 -14.18 -18.87
N ALA A 103 4.33 -14.20 -18.67
CA ALA A 103 5.28 -14.68 -19.67
C ALA A 103 6.07 -15.86 -19.10
N ILE A 104 6.35 -16.83 -19.97
CA ILE A 104 7.20 -17.97 -19.66
C ILE A 104 8.66 -17.52 -19.85
N ASP A 105 9.52 -18.00 -18.95
CA ASP A 105 10.96 -17.81 -19.04
C ASP A 105 11.48 -18.22 -20.41
N THR A 106 12.17 -17.29 -21.07
CA THR A 106 12.82 -17.55 -22.35
C THR A 106 14.33 -17.46 -22.17
N PRO A 107 15.09 -18.51 -22.49
CA PRO A 107 16.55 -18.49 -22.40
C PRO A 107 17.17 -17.35 -23.21
N ILE A 108 18.14 -16.68 -22.59
CA ILE A 108 18.98 -15.67 -23.24
C ILE A 108 20.07 -16.39 -24.03
N ILE A 109 20.26 -16.00 -25.29
CA ILE A 109 21.35 -16.48 -26.14
C ILE A 109 22.57 -15.60 -25.93
N GLU A 110 22.40 -14.28 -26.11
CA GLU A 110 23.50 -13.31 -26.00
C GLU A 110 22.95 -11.89 -25.75
N GLY A 111 23.65 -11.15 -24.89
CA GLY A 111 23.49 -9.71 -24.72
C GLY A 111 24.85 -9.08 -24.43
N VAL A 112 25.15 -7.94 -25.05
CA VAL A 112 26.45 -7.28 -24.91
C VAL A 112 26.28 -5.96 -24.15
N ALA A 113 27.10 -5.74 -23.12
CA ALA A 113 27.09 -4.47 -22.39
C ALA A 113 27.29 -3.28 -23.34
N GLY A 114 26.45 -2.26 -23.20
CA GLY A 114 26.45 -1.08 -24.06
C GLY A 114 25.59 -1.20 -25.32
N ASP A 115 25.08 -2.39 -25.67
CA ASP A 115 24.17 -2.57 -26.80
C ASP A 115 22.70 -2.36 -26.40
N ASP A 116 21.86 -2.00 -27.37
CA ASP A 116 20.41 -1.83 -27.21
C ASP A 116 19.61 -3.05 -27.70
N SER A 117 20.22 -4.24 -27.72
CA SER A 117 19.54 -5.46 -28.19
C SER A 117 20.00 -6.71 -27.46
N VAL A 118 19.11 -7.70 -27.39
CA VAL A 118 19.35 -9.01 -26.78
C VAL A 118 18.82 -10.09 -27.70
N ASP A 119 19.62 -11.14 -27.88
CA ASP A 119 19.24 -12.36 -28.57
C ASP A 119 18.69 -13.37 -27.53
N VAL A 120 17.52 -13.93 -27.82
CA VAL A 120 16.75 -14.86 -26.97
C VAL A 120 16.29 -16.08 -27.77
N GLN A 121 15.93 -17.16 -27.10
CA GLN A 121 15.48 -18.38 -27.77
C GLN A 121 14.18 -18.18 -28.59
N SER A 122 13.28 -17.32 -28.12
CA SER A 122 11.99 -17.04 -28.76
C SER A 122 11.43 -15.67 -28.37
N THR A 123 10.86 -14.92 -29.30
CA THR A 123 10.14 -13.67 -29.00
C THR A 123 8.62 -13.83 -28.97
N ALA A 124 8.11 -15.06 -29.10
CA ALA A 124 6.69 -15.35 -29.32
C ALA A 124 5.74 -14.84 -28.20
N GLN A 125 6.23 -14.68 -26.98
CA GLN A 125 5.44 -14.22 -25.82
C GLN A 125 5.76 -12.78 -25.41
N LEU A 126 6.69 -12.14 -26.12
CA LEU A 126 7.13 -10.79 -25.79
C LEU A 126 6.24 -9.76 -26.46
N LEU A 127 5.99 -8.66 -25.76
CA LEU A 127 5.18 -7.55 -26.23
C LEU A 127 6.03 -6.28 -26.29
N VAL A 128 5.83 -5.51 -27.35
CA VAL A 128 6.48 -4.21 -27.51
C VAL A 128 5.87 -3.22 -26.50
N GLY A 129 6.73 -2.46 -25.82
CA GLY A 129 6.38 -1.51 -24.77
C GLY A 129 6.34 -2.13 -23.36
N GLU A 130 6.41 -3.46 -23.25
CA GLU A 130 6.40 -4.17 -21.97
C GLU A 130 7.77 -4.30 -21.33
N TYR A 131 7.75 -4.45 -20.00
CA TYR A 131 8.95 -4.62 -19.19
C TYR A 131 9.20 -6.10 -18.87
N TYR A 132 10.46 -6.49 -18.88
CA TYR A 132 10.93 -7.82 -18.54
C TYR A 132 12.19 -7.72 -17.69
N VAL A 133 12.57 -8.83 -17.07
CA VAL A 133 13.79 -8.97 -16.28
C VAL A 133 14.72 -9.92 -17.01
N LEU A 134 15.94 -9.48 -17.27
CA LEU A 134 17.03 -10.37 -17.64
C LEU A 134 17.67 -10.86 -16.35
N ALA A 135 17.73 -12.17 -16.15
CA ALA A 135 18.23 -12.76 -14.91
C ALA A 135 19.25 -13.86 -15.23
N GLN A 136 20.45 -13.74 -14.67
CA GLN A 136 21.52 -14.72 -14.84
C GLN A 136 22.21 -15.00 -13.49
N ASP A 137 22.44 -16.28 -13.18
CA ASP A 137 23.32 -16.66 -12.08
C ASP A 137 24.77 -16.33 -12.43
N VAL A 138 25.43 -15.54 -11.58
CA VAL A 138 26.85 -15.21 -11.72
C VAL A 138 27.62 -15.67 -10.49
N ALA A 139 28.82 -16.21 -10.71
CA ALA A 139 29.74 -16.54 -9.61
C ALA A 139 30.14 -15.24 -8.87
N GLY A 140 30.11 -15.31 -7.53
CA GLY A 140 29.86 -14.19 -6.62
C GLY A 140 30.70 -12.92 -6.77
N ALA A 141 30.03 -11.79 -6.53
CA ALA A 141 30.62 -10.53 -6.04
C ALA A 141 30.40 -10.35 -4.52
N GLY A 142 30.05 -11.43 -3.79
CA GLY A 142 29.89 -11.49 -2.33
C GLY A 142 31.12 -12.03 -1.61
N ILE A 143 31.16 -11.92 -0.27
CA ILE A 143 32.25 -12.46 0.56
C ILE A 143 32.08 -13.99 0.68
N GLY A 144 32.57 -14.71 -0.33
CA GLY A 144 32.58 -16.17 -0.36
C GLY A 144 32.60 -16.70 -1.79
N ASP A 145 33.56 -17.57 -2.08
CA ASP A 145 33.96 -18.08 -3.40
C ASP A 145 32.90 -19.02 -4.03
N ASP A 146 31.85 -19.37 -3.29
CA ASP A 146 30.84 -20.39 -3.60
C ASP A 146 29.39 -19.84 -3.61
N GLU A 147 29.20 -18.53 -3.43
CA GLU A 147 27.88 -17.90 -3.42
C GLU A 147 27.53 -17.40 -4.84
N THR A 148 26.59 -18.07 -5.50
CA THR A 148 26.00 -17.59 -6.76
C THR A 148 25.02 -16.47 -6.46
N VAL A 149 25.24 -15.29 -7.03
CA VAL A 149 24.30 -14.17 -6.92
C VAL A 149 23.50 -14.07 -8.21
N ARG A 150 22.18 -13.94 -8.10
CA ARG A 150 21.32 -13.69 -9.27
C ARG A 150 21.49 -12.23 -9.70
N ALA A 151 22.10 -12.01 -10.86
CA ALA A 151 22.20 -10.70 -11.46
C ALA A 151 20.97 -10.42 -12.31
N SER A 152 20.12 -9.51 -11.83
CA SER A 152 18.88 -9.13 -12.49
C SER A 152 18.97 -7.72 -13.07
N GLU A 153 18.37 -7.50 -14.24
CA GLU A 153 18.32 -6.21 -14.92
C GLU A 153 16.94 -5.99 -15.55
N LEU A 154 16.28 -4.91 -15.16
CA LEU A 154 14.99 -4.51 -15.72
C LEU A 154 15.20 -3.90 -17.11
N ILE A 155 14.52 -4.44 -18.11
CA ILE A 155 14.53 -3.93 -19.49
C ILE A 155 13.12 -3.63 -19.97
N GLN A 156 13.01 -2.78 -20.99
CA GLN A 156 11.77 -2.57 -21.74
C GLN A 156 12.00 -2.99 -23.19
N CYS A 157 11.14 -3.87 -23.70
CA CYS A 157 11.16 -4.28 -25.11
C CYS A 157 10.64 -3.12 -25.98
N SER A 158 11.53 -2.46 -26.73
CA SER A 158 11.17 -1.34 -27.61
C SER A 158 10.75 -1.78 -29.00
N ALA A 159 11.25 -2.93 -29.48
CA ALA A 159 10.83 -3.56 -30.72
C ALA A 159 11.19 -5.06 -30.75
N ILE A 160 10.45 -5.85 -31.53
CA ILE A 160 10.83 -7.22 -31.88
C ILE A 160 11.52 -7.16 -33.25
N LEU A 161 12.81 -7.51 -33.30
CA LEU A 161 13.62 -7.43 -34.52
C LEU A 161 13.58 -8.74 -35.32
N SER A 162 13.40 -9.87 -34.65
CA SER A 162 13.20 -11.20 -35.26
C SER A 162 12.49 -12.15 -34.27
N ASP A 163 12.31 -13.41 -34.67
CA ASP A 163 11.83 -14.48 -33.80
C ASP A 163 12.77 -14.78 -32.61
N LYS A 164 14.00 -14.24 -32.63
CA LYS A 164 15.05 -14.47 -31.63
C LYS A 164 15.76 -13.22 -31.14
N ARG A 165 15.31 -12.02 -31.51
CA ARG A 165 15.99 -10.77 -31.14
C ARG A 165 15.01 -9.67 -30.81
N ILE A 166 15.28 -8.98 -29.71
CA ILE A 166 14.55 -7.77 -29.30
C ILE A 166 15.47 -6.56 -29.27
N ARG A 167 14.88 -5.38 -29.48
CA ARG A 167 15.48 -4.09 -29.18
C ARG A 167 15.02 -3.65 -27.80
N LEU A 168 15.91 -3.04 -27.04
CA LEU A 168 15.68 -2.48 -25.72
C LEU A 168 15.44 -0.98 -25.80
N ALA A 169 14.78 -0.41 -24.80
CA ALA A 169 14.63 1.05 -24.69
C ALA A 169 15.92 1.74 -24.20
N ASN A 170 16.75 1.03 -23.44
CA ASN A 170 18.02 1.50 -22.91
C ASN A 170 19.11 0.46 -23.19
N ASN A 171 20.35 0.91 -23.30
CA ASN A 171 21.49 0.02 -23.49
C ASN A 171 21.70 -0.86 -22.25
N LEU A 172 22.12 -2.10 -22.46
CA LEU A 172 22.47 -3.02 -21.40
C LEU A 172 23.60 -2.47 -20.54
N THR A 173 23.46 -2.59 -19.22
CA THR A 173 24.52 -2.21 -18.27
C THR A 173 25.59 -3.30 -18.12
N ARG A 174 25.27 -4.55 -18.49
CA ARG A 174 26.19 -5.69 -18.46
C ARG A 174 25.94 -6.67 -19.62
N SER A 175 26.91 -7.54 -19.88
CA SER A 175 26.75 -8.62 -20.85
C SER A 175 26.04 -9.83 -20.22
N PHE A 176 25.25 -10.53 -21.03
CA PHE A 176 24.57 -11.77 -20.67
C PHE A 176 25.00 -12.88 -21.64
N THR A 177 25.54 -13.97 -21.09
CA THR A 177 26.01 -15.14 -21.87
C THR A 177 25.23 -16.40 -21.46
N GLY A 178 23.94 -16.23 -21.24
CA GLY A 178 23.02 -17.21 -20.68
C GLY A 178 22.02 -16.56 -19.73
N GLY A 179 21.31 -17.38 -18.95
CA GLY A 179 20.22 -16.92 -18.09
C GLY A 179 18.87 -16.90 -18.81
N VAL A 180 17.92 -16.17 -18.24
CA VAL A 180 16.53 -16.13 -18.70
C VAL A 180 16.01 -14.69 -18.78
N LEU A 181 15.22 -14.43 -19.82
CA LEU A 181 14.31 -13.30 -19.89
C LEU A 181 12.98 -13.76 -19.28
N THR A 182 12.55 -13.09 -18.21
CA THR A 182 11.41 -13.49 -17.38
C THR A 182 10.60 -12.27 -16.92
N ARG A 183 9.48 -12.49 -16.23
CA ARG A 183 8.80 -11.46 -15.41
C ARG A 183 9.26 -11.49 -13.95
N CYS A 184 9.91 -12.56 -13.50
CA CYS A 184 10.26 -12.74 -12.09
C CYS A 184 11.61 -13.43 -11.96
N SER A 185 12.60 -12.74 -11.39
CA SER A 185 13.91 -13.36 -11.12
C SER A 185 13.97 -14.09 -9.78
N LEU A 186 12.96 -13.93 -8.90
CA LEU A 186 12.91 -14.61 -7.62
C LEU A 186 12.78 -16.12 -7.82
N HIS A 187 13.41 -16.89 -6.93
CA HIS A 187 13.37 -18.34 -6.94
C HIS A 187 12.04 -18.82 -6.36
N GLN A 188 11.13 -19.30 -7.21
CA GLN A 188 9.84 -19.84 -6.80
C GLN A 188 10.02 -21.25 -6.20
N VAL A 189 9.62 -21.42 -4.93
CA VAL A 189 9.77 -22.68 -4.20
C VAL A 189 8.42 -23.35 -4.01
N GLY A 190 8.14 -24.29 -4.91
CA GLY A 190 6.82 -24.92 -5.00
C GLY A 190 5.73 -23.90 -5.35
N ALA A 191 4.49 -24.38 -5.44
CA ALA A 191 3.32 -23.53 -5.67
C ALA A 191 2.89 -22.78 -4.39
N ALA A 192 3.84 -22.14 -3.70
CA ALA A 192 3.66 -21.68 -2.32
C ALA A 192 4.30 -20.32 -1.98
N TYR A 193 5.58 -20.11 -2.32
CA TYR A 193 6.31 -18.87 -2.00
C TYR A 193 7.48 -18.65 -2.98
N ALA A 194 8.07 -17.46 -2.93
CA ALA A 194 9.30 -17.15 -3.64
C ALA A 194 10.39 -16.65 -2.69
N GLU A 195 11.63 -17.05 -2.95
CA GLU A 195 12.84 -16.58 -2.29
C GLU A 195 13.49 -15.51 -3.16
N GLY A 196 13.65 -14.31 -2.61
CA GLY A 196 14.28 -13.19 -3.29
C GLY A 196 15.65 -12.87 -2.69
N SER A 197 16.66 -12.82 -3.55
CA SER A 197 17.99 -12.27 -3.25
C SER A 197 18.02 -10.77 -3.50
N VAL A 198 18.99 -10.07 -2.91
CA VAL A 198 19.17 -8.63 -3.17
C VAL A 198 19.43 -8.40 -4.67
N GLY A 199 18.64 -7.52 -5.27
CA GLY A 199 18.65 -7.23 -6.70
C GLY A 199 17.55 -7.96 -7.49
N ASP A 200 16.85 -8.93 -6.90
CA ASP A 200 15.77 -9.63 -7.59
C ASP A 200 14.55 -8.74 -7.83
N ILE A 201 13.86 -9.01 -8.94
CA ILE A 201 12.74 -8.23 -9.46
C ILE A 201 11.58 -9.15 -9.79
N TRP A 202 10.38 -8.78 -9.33
CA TRP A 202 9.11 -9.36 -9.75
C TRP A 202 8.29 -8.32 -10.50
N LEU A 203 7.65 -8.72 -11.61
CA LEU A 203 6.75 -7.90 -12.41
C LEU A 203 5.39 -8.59 -12.51
N SER A 204 4.32 -7.84 -12.27
CA SER A 204 2.97 -8.30 -12.54
C SER A 204 2.59 -8.05 -13.99
N LYS A 205 1.73 -8.92 -14.53
CA LYS A 205 0.85 -8.55 -15.65
C LYS A 205 -0.01 -7.33 -15.29
N PRO A 206 -0.61 -6.64 -16.26
CA PRO A 206 -1.61 -5.62 -15.98
C PRO A 206 -2.73 -6.16 -15.09
N ILE A 207 -2.97 -5.48 -13.98
CA ILE A 207 -4.05 -5.74 -13.04
C ILE A 207 -4.93 -4.50 -12.94
N ASN A 208 -6.19 -4.70 -12.55
CA ASN A 208 -7.12 -3.61 -12.31
C ASN A 208 -7.56 -3.64 -10.86
N ILE A 209 -7.37 -2.54 -10.14
CA ILE A 209 -7.80 -2.39 -8.74
C ILE A 209 -8.94 -1.38 -8.59
N GLY A 210 -9.56 -0.94 -9.68
CA GLY A 210 -10.65 0.03 -9.68
C GLY A 210 -10.22 1.40 -10.22
N ASN A 211 -11.21 2.27 -10.40
CA ASN A 211 -11.02 3.63 -10.92
C ASN A 211 -11.23 4.70 -9.83
N ASP A 212 -11.40 4.27 -8.58
CA ASP A 212 -11.74 5.18 -7.49
C ASP A 212 -10.61 6.17 -7.24
N ALA A 213 -11.00 7.41 -6.97
CA ALA A 213 -10.06 8.50 -6.72
C ALA A 213 -9.23 8.24 -5.45
N GLU A 214 -9.75 7.43 -4.52
CA GLU A 214 -9.12 7.03 -3.26
C GLU A 214 -7.96 6.04 -3.46
N GLY A 215 -7.92 5.33 -4.59
CA GLY A 215 -6.93 4.28 -4.86
C GLY A 215 -7.17 3.02 -4.03
N GLY A 216 -6.19 2.12 -4.05
CA GLY A 216 -6.23 0.84 -3.35
C GLY A 216 -5.01 0.60 -2.48
N ALA A 217 -4.72 -0.67 -2.22
CA ALA A 217 -3.53 -1.09 -1.47
C ALA A 217 -2.91 -2.36 -2.02
N VAL A 218 -1.63 -2.54 -1.74
CA VAL A 218 -0.91 -3.81 -1.94
C VAL A 218 -0.41 -4.29 -0.60
N VAL A 219 -0.64 -5.55 -0.28
CA VAL A 219 -0.08 -6.22 0.89
C VAL A 219 0.93 -7.24 0.41
N ILE A 220 2.17 -7.12 0.89
CA ILE A 220 3.22 -8.11 0.66
C ILE A 220 3.49 -8.81 1.99
N ARG A 221 3.16 -10.11 2.05
CA ARG A 221 3.57 -10.95 3.18
C ARG A 221 4.98 -11.45 2.93
N ARG A 222 5.90 -11.05 3.79
CA ARG A 222 7.31 -11.39 3.65
C ARG A 222 8.00 -11.59 4.99
N THR A 223 9.23 -12.13 4.95
CA THR A 223 10.08 -12.29 6.14
C THR A 223 10.18 -10.96 6.91
N LEU A 224 10.10 -11.05 8.24
CA LEU A 224 10.30 -9.92 9.14
C LEU A 224 11.80 -9.70 9.35
N ASN A 225 12.42 -8.92 8.47
CA ASN A 225 13.81 -8.50 8.56
C ASN A 225 13.99 -7.02 8.13
N SER A 226 15.24 -6.57 7.98
CA SER A 226 15.53 -5.17 7.62
C SER A 226 15.52 -4.92 6.11
N GLY A 227 15.36 -5.97 5.29
CA GLY A 227 15.29 -5.86 3.84
C GLY A 227 14.05 -5.09 3.35
N LEU A 228 14.11 -4.58 2.13
CA LEU A 228 13.06 -3.77 1.49
C LEU A 228 12.52 -4.48 0.26
N ALA A 229 11.20 -4.67 0.20
CA ALA A 229 10.48 -5.09 -0.98
C ALA A 229 9.92 -3.81 -1.58
N ARG A 230 10.72 -3.13 -2.40
CA ARG A 230 10.34 -1.84 -2.96
C ARG A 230 9.25 -2.04 -3.98
N LEU A 231 8.05 -1.56 -3.66
CA LEU A 231 6.92 -1.64 -4.55
C LEU A 231 6.93 -0.45 -5.50
N TYR A 232 6.77 -0.71 -6.79
CA TYR A 232 6.50 0.30 -7.80
C TYR A 232 5.21 -0.02 -8.52
N PHE A 233 4.58 1.01 -9.06
CA PHE A 233 3.46 0.86 -9.98
C PHE A 233 3.63 1.74 -11.21
N ARG A 234 2.93 1.36 -12.28
CA ARG A 234 2.71 2.19 -13.46
C ARG A 234 1.27 2.03 -13.90
N ASP A 235 0.69 3.09 -14.45
CA ASP A 235 -0.66 3.08 -15.04
C ASP A 235 -0.74 4.06 -16.21
N SER A 236 -1.94 4.27 -16.73
CA SER A 236 -2.18 5.18 -17.85
C SER A 236 -1.78 6.64 -17.57
N LEU A 237 -1.79 7.07 -16.30
CA LEU A 237 -1.44 8.42 -15.86
C LEU A 237 0.05 8.52 -15.47
N ASN A 238 0.60 7.45 -14.94
CA ASN A 238 1.97 7.31 -14.46
C ASN A 238 2.69 6.26 -15.32
N GLN A 239 3.11 6.67 -16.52
CA GLN A 239 3.73 5.76 -17.49
C GLN A 239 5.15 5.30 -17.09
N SER A 240 5.80 6.04 -16.18
CA SER A 240 7.06 5.65 -15.54
C SER A 240 6.80 4.94 -14.22
N TRP A 241 7.70 4.05 -13.81
CA TRP A 241 7.61 3.37 -12.51
C TRP A 241 7.67 4.37 -11.34
N VAL A 242 6.61 4.41 -10.53
CA VAL A 242 6.51 5.24 -9.33
C VAL A 242 6.63 4.37 -8.09
N GLU A 243 7.61 4.66 -7.25
CA GLU A 243 7.82 3.94 -5.99
C GLU A 243 6.72 4.25 -4.96
N ARG A 244 6.31 3.22 -4.22
CA ARG A 244 5.47 3.31 -3.02
C ARG A 244 6.22 2.73 -1.84
N LYS A 245 6.23 3.49 -0.75
CA LYS A 245 6.71 3.03 0.56
C LYS A 245 5.58 2.32 1.29
N TRP A 246 5.94 1.33 2.12
CA TRP A 246 4.96 0.68 2.97
C TRP A 246 4.42 1.69 4.00
N SER A 247 3.12 1.63 4.27
CA SER A 247 2.41 2.50 5.21
C SER A 247 2.24 1.85 6.58
N MET A 248 1.82 0.59 6.60
CA MET A 248 1.54 -0.17 7.81
C MET A 248 2.23 -1.53 7.77
N ARG A 249 2.75 -1.97 8.92
CA ARG A 249 3.29 -3.31 9.10
C ARG A 249 2.56 -4.03 10.22
N ARG A 250 2.05 -5.22 9.93
CA ARG A 250 1.40 -6.10 10.92
C ARG A 250 2.22 -7.36 11.13
N GLN A 251 2.25 -7.84 12.37
CA GLN A 251 2.93 -9.07 12.77
C GLN A 251 2.15 -9.74 13.91
N GLY A 252 2.24 -11.06 14.04
CA GLY A 252 1.48 -11.85 15.00
C GLY A 252 0.05 -12.18 14.55
N GLY A 253 -0.74 -12.80 15.44
CA GLY A 253 -2.08 -13.28 15.10
C GLY A 253 -2.02 -14.39 14.04
N ASP A 254 -2.73 -14.19 12.93
CA ASP A 254 -2.78 -15.13 11.78
C ASP A 254 -1.54 -15.03 10.88
N ILE A 255 -0.58 -14.16 11.19
CA ILE A 255 0.68 -14.03 10.46
C ILE A 255 1.71 -15.00 11.08
N PRO A 256 2.29 -15.93 10.30
CA PRO A 256 3.28 -16.87 10.79
C PRO A 256 4.47 -16.20 11.48
N THR A 257 5.06 -16.89 12.48
CA THR A 257 6.25 -16.39 13.17
C THR A 257 7.39 -16.19 12.17
N GLY A 258 8.09 -15.05 12.26
CA GLY A 258 9.16 -14.66 11.33
C GLY A 258 8.66 -13.94 10.07
N PHE A 259 7.36 -13.68 9.94
CA PHE A 259 6.76 -12.94 8.82
C PHE A 259 6.00 -11.70 9.29
N ALA A 260 5.79 -10.77 8.36
CA ALA A 260 4.94 -9.61 8.53
C ALA A 260 4.20 -9.26 7.23
N ASP A 261 3.01 -8.70 7.37
CA ASP A 261 2.27 -8.07 6.28
C ASP A 261 2.69 -6.61 6.18
N TYR A 262 3.28 -6.24 5.05
CA TYR A 262 3.59 -4.86 4.71
C TYR A 262 2.55 -4.35 3.74
N GLU A 263 1.76 -3.36 4.16
CA GLU A 263 0.76 -2.70 3.34
C GLU A 263 1.36 -1.47 2.68
N TYR A 264 1.01 -1.23 1.42
CA TYR A 264 1.43 -0.10 0.60
C TYR A 264 0.19 0.58 0.05
N ALA A 265 0.01 1.87 0.33
CA ALA A 265 -1.04 2.66 -0.31
C ALA A 265 -0.74 2.80 -1.80
N LEU A 266 -1.70 2.46 -2.66
CA LEU A 266 -1.53 2.38 -4.10
C LEU A 266 -2.55 3.28 -4.83
N PRO A 267 -2.16 4.50 -5.23
CA PRO A 267 -3.04 5.43 -5.94
C PRO A 267 -3.14 5.11 -7.45
N MET A 268 -3.19 3.83 -7.80
CA MET A 268 -3.28 3.37 -9.19
C MET A 268 -4.72 3.49 -9.68
N ARG A 269 -4.91 3.98 -10.92
CA ARG A 269 -6.24 4.16 -11.51
C ARG A 269 -6.41 3.29 -12.75
N GLY A 270 -7.39 2.40 -12.69
CA GLY A 270 -7.72 1.48 -13.76
C GLY A 270 -6.69 0.36 -13.89
N ASP A 271 -6.29 0.09 -15.13
CA ASP A 271 -5.30 -0.94 -15.43
C ASP A 271 -3.89 -0.40 -15.18
N GLY A 272 -3.08 -1.19 -14.47
CA GLY A 272 -1.67 -0.89 -14.24
C GLY A 272 -0.87 -2.12 -13.87
N SER A 273 0.44 -1.98 -13.85
CA SER A 273 1.38 -3.05 -13.53
C SER A 273 2.11 -2.73 -12.23
N LEU A 274 2.45 -3.77 -11.49
CA LEU A 274 3.25 -3.68 -10.27
C LEU A 274 4.66 -4.23 -10.54
N ARG A 275 5.61 -3.70 -9.80
CA ARG A 275 6.97 -4.23 -9.72
C ARG A 275 7.41 -4.29 -8.26
N VAL A 276 8.13 -5.33 -7.88
CA VAL A 276 8.76 -5.44 -6.57
C VAL A 276 10.26 -5.69 -6.76
N ASP A 277 11.08 -4.83 -6.17
CA ASP A 277 12.54 -5.00 -6.15
C ASP A 277 12.98 -5.39 -4.73
N VAL A 278 13.84 -6.39 -4.60
CA VAL A 278 14.38 -6.86 -3.33
C VAL A 278 15.69 -6.14 -3.02
N GLU A 279 15.75 -5.42 -1.91
CA GLU A 279 16.93 -4.65 -1.49
C GLU A 279 17.32 -4.86 -0.03
N GLY A 280 18.58 -4.56 0.29
CA GLY A 280 19.12 -4.57 1.66
C GLY A 280 19.47 -5.97 2.15
N GLU A 281 18.47 -6.85 2.28
CA GLU A 281 18.64 -8.23 2.75
C GLU A 281 17.75 -9.18 1.93
N PRO A 282 18.18 -10.44 1.70
CA PRO A 282 17.33 -11.47 1.11
C PRO A 282 16.07 -11.70 1.93
N MET A 283 14.99 -12.15 1.30
CA MET A 283 13.70 -12.37 1.96
C MET A 283 12.85 -13.42 1.27
N VAL A 284 11.93 -14.02 2.02
CA VAL A 284 10.89 -14.90 1.48
C VAL A 284 9.61 -14.09 1.31
N LEU A 285 8.99 -14.14 0.12
CA LEU A 285 7.68 -13.56 -0.18
C LEU A 285 6.65 -14.69 -0.24
N GLN A 286 5.70 -14.70 0.69
CA GLN A 286 4.61 -15.69 0.67
C GLN A 286 3.52 -15.31 -0.33
N HIS A 287 3.17 -14.03 -0.42
CA HIS A 287 2.19 -13.56 -1.40
C HIS A 287 2.24 -12.04 -1.56
N ILE A 288 1.74 -11.60 -2.70
CA ILE A 288 1.48 -10.19 -3.01
C ILE A 288 -0.01 -10.08 -3.33
N VAL A 289 -0.74 -9.24 -2.60
CA VAL A 289 -2.18 -9.07 -2.79
C VAL A 289 -2.49 -7.61 -3.02
N SER A 290 -2.99 -7.26 -4.20
CA SER A 290 -3.49 -5.94 -4.52
C SER A 290 -5.02 -5.91 -4.41
N MET A 291 -5.57 -4.82 -3.88
CA MET A 291 -7.00 -4.67 -3.63
C MET A 291 -7.46 -3.23 -3.85
N SER A 292 -8.75 -3.04 -4.09
CA SER A 292 -9.36 -1.74 -4.41
C SER A 292 -9.53 -0.79 -3.23
N ALA A 293 -9.13 -1.18 -2.02
CA ALA A 293 -9.16 -0.33 -0.83
C ALA A 293 -8.05 -0.73 0.16
N GLY A 294 -7.67 0.19 1.06
CA GLY A 294 -6.77 -0.14 2.18
C GLY A 294 -7.36 -1.21 3.11
N THR A 295 -6.52 -1.96 3.81
CA THR A 295 -7.02 -3.07 4.64
C THR A 295 -7.77 -2.58 5.88
N GLY A 296 -7.40 -1.41 6.41
CA GLY A 296 -7.94 -0.87 7.65
C GLY A 296 -7.54 -1.66 8.91
N LEU A 297 -6.63 -2.64 8.77
CA LEU A 297 -6.27 -3.56 9.87
C LEU A 297 -5.20 -3.00 10.81
N GLY A 298 -4.73 -1.77 10.57
CA GLY A 298 -3.76 -1.06 11.41
C GLY A 298 -2.38 -1.71 11.43
N GLY A 299 -1.64 -1.51 12.52
CA GLY A 299 -0.30 -2.06 12.71
C GLY A 299 0.71 -0.99 13.13
N PHE A 300 1.98 -1.32 12.99
CA PHE A 300 3.07 -0.36 13.15
C PHE A 300 3.10 0.56 11.93
N ALA A 301 2.89 1.86 12.13
CA ALA A 301 2.97 2.85 11.05
C ALA A 301 4.42 3.15 10.67
N ASN A 302 4.70 3.24 9.38
CA ASN A 302 6.04 3.59 8.90
C ASN A 302 6.38 5.04 9.27
N PRO A 303 7.46 5.30 10.03
CA PRO A 303 7.88 6.67 10.35
C PRO A 303 8.17 7.54 9.13
N GLU A 304 8.56 6.95 8.00
CA GLU A 304 8.79 7.68 6.75
C GLU A 304 7.50 8.19 6.09
N MET A 305 6.34 7.79 6.60
CA MET A 305 5.03 8.22 6.12
C MET A 305 4.49 9.42 6.89
N ARG A 306 5.30 9.99 7.79
CA ARG A 306 4.95 11.23 8.50
C ARG A 306 4.60 12.33 7.51
N PRO A 307 3.62 13.19 7.84
CA PRO A 307 3.32 14.35 7.01
C PRO A 307 4.55 15.23 6.80
N ALA A 308 4.58 15.90 5.65
CA ALA A 308 5.60 16.88 5.34
C ALA A 308 5.60 18.00 6.39
N THR A 309 6.79 18.52 6.69
CA THR A 309 6.94 19.68 7.56
C THR A 309 6.18 20.87 6.99
N PRO A 310 5.24 21.49 7.74
CA PRO A 310 4.45 22.60 7.22
C PRO A 310 5.29 23.87 7.11
N VAL A 311 4.85 24.81 6.29
CA VAL A 311 5.49 26.14 6.12
C VAL A 311 4.54 27.23 6.61
N ILE A 312 5.00 28.07 7.53
CA ILE A 312 4.24 29.23 8.03
C ILE A 312 4.11 30.29 6.92
N THR A 313 2.88 30.78 6.72
CA THR A 313 2.56 31.86 5.76
C THR A 313 2.08 33.13 6.42
N ALA A 314 1.43 33.02 7.58
CA ALA A 314 0.92 34.17 8.32
C ALA A 314 1.21 34.02 9.83
N PRO A 315 1.62 35.10 10.52
CA PRO A 315 2.25 36.29 9.93
C PRO A 315 3.47 35.92 9.09
N GLY A 316 3.72 36.71 8.03
CA GLY A 316 4.91 36.53 7.20
C GLY A 316 6.19 36.71 8.02
N ASN A 317 7.26 36.01 7.63
CA ASN A 317 8.51 36.07 8.40
C ASN A 317 9.09 37.49 8.45
N GLY A 318 9.31 37.99 9.66
CA GLY A 318 9.77 39.35 9.94
C GLY A 318 8.67 40.41 9.88
N ALA A 319 7.38 40.04 9.80
CA ALA A 319 6.29 41.00 9.76
C ALA A 319 6.23 41.85 11.04
N THR A 320 5.91 43.13 10.90
CA THR A 320 5.81 44.10 11.99
C THR A 320 4.42 44.72 12.04
N GLY A 321 4.05 45.36 13.16
CA GLY A 321 2.73 45.99 13.30
C GLY A 321 1.61 44.95 13.37
N ILE A 322 1.91 43.78 13.95
CA ILE A 322 0.93 42.72 14.11
C ILE A 322 0.02 43.02 15.31
N MET A 323 -1.29 43.10 15.07
CA MET A 323 -2.29 43.30 16.12
C MET A 323 -2.34 42.11 17.08
N GLU A 324 -3.03 42.25 18.22
CA GLU A 324 -3.03 41.29 19.34
C GLU A 324 -3.49 39.86 18.98
N ARG A 325 -4.36 39.74 17.99
CA ARG A 325 -5.05 38.49 17.63
C ARG A 325 -4.73 38.08 16.20
N PRO A 326 -3.46 37.89 15.82
CA PRO A 326 -3.14 37.48 14.47
C PRO A 326 -3.68 36.08 14.19
N THR A 327 -4.03 35.85 12.93
CA THR A 327 -4.21 34.49 12.43
C THR A 327 -2.84 33.92 12.09
N LEU A 328 -2.47 32.84 12.78
CA LEU A 328 -1.34 32.01 12.42
C LEU A 328 -1.79 31.06 11.31
N ALA A 329 -1.02 30.93 10.23
CA ALA A 329 -1.39 30.05 9.12
C ALA A 329 -0.19 29.33 8.51
N ILE A 330 -0.46 28.15 7.95
CA ILE A 330 0.45 27.38 7.11
C ILE A 330 -0.01 27.41 5.64
N ILE A 331 0.87 27.11 4.71
CA ILE A 331 0.56 27.14 3.27
C ILE A 331 -0.38 26.00 2.86
N ASP A 332 -0.02 24.77 3.20
CA ASP A 332 -0.70 23.55 2.79
C ASP A 332 -0.38 22.39 3.74
N TYR A 333 -0.96 21.24 3.42
CA TYR A 333 -0.70 19.96 4.08
C TYR A 333 -0.42 18.90 3.00
N ALA A 334 0.59 18.06 3.24
CA ALA A 334 0.90 16.91 2.41
C ALA A 334 1.37 15.73 3.25
N SER A 335 0.96 14.52 2.87
CA SER A 335 1.48 13.26 3.42
C SER A 335 1.96 12.35 2.28
N PRO A 336 3.12 11.68 2.41
CA PRO A 336 3.61 10.72 1.41
C PRO A 336 2.59 9.60 1.08
N GLY A 337 1.74 9.27 2.05
CA GLY A 337 0.70 8.26 1.92
C GLY A 337 -0.61 8.76 1.32
N GLY A 338 -0.74 10.07 1.08
CA GLY A 338 -2.05 10.68 0.80
C GLY A 338 -2.99 10.66 2.00
N THR A 339 -2.49 10.32 3.20
CA THR A 339 -3.28 10.26 4.43
C THR A 339 -3.80 11.65 4.77
N GLN A 340 -5.10 11.77 5.08
CA GLN A 340 -5.74 13.05 5.39
C GLN A 340 -5.19 13.66 6.68
N GLN A 341 -5.19 15.00 6.75
CA GLN A 341 -4.86 15.71 7.97
C GLN A 341 -5.92 15.43 9.04
N ALA A 342 -5.48 15.14 10.26
CA ALA A 342 -6.34 15.05 11.44
C ALA A 342 -6.23 16.27 12.36
N GLY A 343 -5.07 16.93 12.38
CA GLY A 343 -4.87 18.10 13.21
C GLY A 343 -3.68 18.98 12.86
N ILE A 344 -3.63 20.13 13.54
CA ILE A 344 -2.58 21.13 13.44
C ILE A 344 -2.28 21.71 14.82
N GLN A 345 -1.03 22.04 15.08
CA GLN A 345 -0.62 22.68 16.33
C GLN A 345 0.34 23.83 16.03
N PHE A 346 0.11 24.96 16.69
CA PHE A 346 0.99 26.13 16.66
C PHE A 346 1.59 26.36 18.05
N GLN A 347 2.87 26.70 18.07
CA GLN A 347 3.54 27.20 19.26
C GLN A 347 4.13 28.58 18.98
N VAL A 348 4.05 29.44 19.99
CA VAL A 348 4.64 30.77 19.99
C VAL A 348 5.62 30.89 21.15
N SER A 349 6.76 31.53 20.92
CA SER A 349 7.79 31.80 21.93
C SER A 349 8.39 33.18 21.71
N THR A 350 9.03 33.75 22.73
CA THR A 350 9.88 34.94 22.61
C THR A 350 11.30 34.60 22.14
N SER A 351 11.62 33.31 21.95
CA SER A 351 12.90 32.82 21.48
C SER A 351 12.76 31.83 20.32
N SER A 352 13.63 31.93 19.33
CA SER A 352 13.63 31.08 18.13
C SER A 352 13.91 29.60 18.39
N ASN A 353 14.43 29.26 19.57
CA ASN A 353 14.73 27.88 19.96
C ASN A 353 13.57 27.17 20.69
N PHE A 354 12.50 27.90 21.04
CA PHE A 354 11.32 27.34 21.72
C PHE A 354 11.65 26.55 23.01
N LEU A 355 12.70 26.93 23.74
CA LEU A 355 13.00 26.33 25.05
C LEU A 355 11.92 26.64 26.09
N THR A 356 11.30 27.81 25.98
CA THR A 356 10.13 28.21 26.76
C THR A 356 9.00 28.52 25.80
N ILE A 357 7.85 27.87 25.99
CA ILE A 357 6.66 28.10 25.18
C ILE A 357 5.86 29.20 25.84
N HIS A 358 5.62 30.27 25.08
CA HIS A 358 4.78 31.39 25.51
C HIS A 358 3.30 31.08 25.30
N HIS A 359 2.98 30.45 24.17
CA HIS A 359 1.64 29.96 23.86
C HIS A 359 1.70 28.64 23.11
N ASP A 360 0.81 27.73 23.46
CA ASP A 360 0.59 26.47 22.73
C ASP A 360 -0.90 26.35 22.43
N SER A 361 -1.25 26.24 21.15
CA SER A 361 -2.65 26.02 20.76
C SER A 361 -3.16 24.66 21.25
N GLY A 362 -2.27 23.71 21.58
CA GLY A 362 -2.60 22.30 21.58
C GLY A 362 -2.92 21.80 20.16
N THR A 363 -3.21 20.50 20.03
CA THR A 363 -3.65 19.93 18.75
C THR A 363 -5.08 20.39 18.45
N GLN A 364 -5.22 21.23 17.43
CA GLN A 364 -6.47 21.66 16.85
C GLN A 364 -6.92 20.65 15.78
N ALA A 365 -8.21 20.68 15.42
CA ALA A 365 -8.74 19.89 14.32
C ALA A 365 -8.07 20.24 12.97
N ALA A 366 -8.29 19.40 11.96
CA ALA A 366 -7.76 19.61 10.62
C ALA A 366 -8.11 21.01 10.08
N GLY A 367 -7.14 21.63 9.42
CA GLY A 367 -7.20 23.03 9.01
C GLY A 367 -5.80 23.61 8.79
N LEU A 368 -5.74 24.84 8.29
CA LEU A 368 -4.50 25.53 7.93
C LEU A 368 -4.18 26.71 8.83
N SER A 369 -5.04 27.06 9.78
CA SER A 369 -4.90 28.28 10.55
C SER A 369 -5.39 28.18 11.99
N TYR A 370 -4.86 29.06 12.82
CA TYR A 370 -5.25 29.24 14.22
C TYR A 370 -5.32 30.73 14.56
N SER A 371 -6.42 31.17 15.16
CA SER A 371 -6.57 32.57 15.62
C SER A 371 -6.05 32.72 17.04
N MET A 372 -5.13 33.66 17.25
CA MET A 372 -4.56 33.91 18.57
C MET A 372 -5.61 34.47 19.54
N PRO A 373 -5.65 33.96 20.79
CA PRO A 373 -6.49 34.53 21.84
C PRO A 373 -6.03 35.94 22.23
N ALA A 374 -6.96 36.76 22.71
CA ALA A 374 -6.64 38.04 23.34
C ALA A 374 -5.83 37.83 24.63
N ALA A 375 -5.12 38.87 25.06
CA ALA A 375 -4.30 38.96 26.26
C ALA A 375 -3.10 37.99 26.33
N VAL A 376 -2.75 37.33 25.22
CA VAL A 376 -1.57 36.45 25.14
C VAL A 376 -0.34 37.21 24.69
N LEU A 377 -0.45 38.04 23.66
CA LEU A 377 0.68 38.77 23.09
C LEU A 377 0.86 40.12 23.78
N GLN A 378 2.11 40.54 23.97
CA GLN A 378 2.47 41.86 24.49
C GLN A 378 2.76 42.83 23.36
N LEU A 379 2.62 44.13 23.62
CA LEU A 379 2.93 45.22 22.68
C LEU A 379 4.43 45.25 22.36
N ASP A 380 4.78 45.74 21.17
CA ASP A 380 6.16 45.99 20.72
C ASP A 380 7.14 44.84 21.04
N THR A 381 6.69 43.60 20.86
CA THR A 381 7.42 42.40 21.24
C THR A 381 7.58 41.48 20.03
N THR A 382 8.81 41.04 19.79
CA THR A 382 9.10 40.04 18.76
C THR A 382 8.82 38.64 19.30
N TYR A 383 8.00 37.90 18.57
CA TYR A 383 7.67 36.51 18.81
C TYR A 383 8.13 35.64 17.65
N TYR A 384 8.34 34.36 17.93
CA TYR A 384 8.64 33.30 16.99
C TYR A 384 7.50 32.29 17.02
N VAL A 385 6.99 31.91 15.86
CA VAL A 385 5.96 30.90 15.67
C VAL A 385 6.50 29.70 14.89
N ARG A 386 6.06 28.51 15.28
CA ARG A 386 6.24 27.27 14.52
C ARG A 386 4.96 26.45 14.53
N ALA A 387 4.79 25.61 13.52
CA ALA A 387 3.65 24.72 13.41
C ALA A 387 4.08 23.28 13.15
N ARG A 388 3.21 22.32 13.48
CA ARG A 388 3.30 20.93 13.04
C ARG A 388 1.90 20.39 12.77
N VAL A 389 1.82 19.34 11.97
CA VAL A 389 0.57 18.71 11.57
C VAL A 389 0.53 17.24 12.00
N VAL A 390 -0.68 16.73 12.17
CA VAL A 390 -0.96 15.33 12.51
C VAL A 390 -1.87 14.76 11.44
N ASP A 391 -1.58 13.55 10.96
CA ASP A 391 -2.46 12.84 10.03
C ASP A 391 -3.44 11.90 10.73
N SER A 392 -4.39 11.36 9.97
CA SER A 392 -5.40 10.41 10.49
C SER A 392 -4.84 9.04 10.87
N ALA A 393 -3.58 8.74 10.52
CA ALA A 393 -2.85 7.58 11.02
C ALA A 393 -2.15 7.85 12.37
N GLY A 394 -2.21 9.08 12.88
CA GLY A 394 -1.56 9.50 14.13
C GLY A 394 -0.08 9.83 13.98
N LEU A 395 0.45 9.89 12.75
CA LEU A 395 1.81 10.34 12.50
C LEU A 395 1.89 11.86 12.56
N VAL A 396 2.98 12.35 13.14
CA VAL A 396 3.21 13.78 13.40
C VAL A 396 4.38 14.26 12.57
N SER A 397 4.24 15.39 11.88
CA SER A 397 5.34 16.03 11.17
C SER A 397 6.42 16.52 12.14
N ASP A 398 7.61 16.82 11.61
CA ASP A 398 8.52 17.70 12.32
C ASP A 398 7.91 19.10 12.46
N TRP A 399 8.45 19.87 13.40
CA TRP A 399 8.12 21.29 13.52
C TRP A 399 8.63 22.06 12.30
N SER A 400 7.83 23.04 11.85
CA SER A 400 8.24 24.00 10.83
C SER A 400 9.51 24.75 11.25
N ALA A 401 10.20 25.31 10.25
CA ALA A 401 11.11 26.41 10.53
C ALA A 401 10.37 27.51 11.30
N ALA A 402 11.07 28.15 12.23
CA ALA A 402 10.52 29.27 12.98
C ALA A 402 10.34 30.48 12.07
N SER A 403 9.17 31.12 12.13
CA SER A 403 8.90 32.42 11.53
C SER A 403 8.77 33.45 12.64
N SER A 404 9.34 34.66 12.48
CA SER A 404 9.22 35.72 13.49
C SER A 404 8.19 36.78 13.09
N PHE A 405 7.59 37.45 14.06
CA PHE A 405 6.81 38.66 13.84
C PHE A 405 6.88 39.58 15.07
N THR A 406 6.66 40.87 14.87
CA THR A 406 6.67 41.88 15.94
C THR A 406 5.29 42.51 16.05
N THR A 407 4.76 42.50 17.27
CA THR A 407 3.47 43.13 17.57
C THR A 407 3.52 44.64 17.44
N ASP A 408 2.37 45.25 17.21
CA ASP A 408 2.25 46.70 17.16
C ASP A 408 2.55 47.36 18.53
N VAL A 409 2.88 48.64 18.50
CA VAL A 409 3.12 49.47 19.70
C VAL A 409 1.82 49.83 20.43
N SER A 410 0.67 49.64 19.77
CA SER A 410 -0.66 49.81 20.36
C SER A 410 -1.66 48.82 19.78
N PHE A 411 -2.50 48.22 20.62
CA PHE A 411 -3.65 47.43 20.18
C PHE A 411 -4.92 48.26 20.36
N SER A 412 -5.50 48.72 19.25
CA SER A 412 -6.77 49.46 19.27
C SER A 412 -7.80 48.78 18.37
N TYR A 413 -8.91 48.31 18.96
CA TYR A 413 -9.99 47.64 18.22
C TYR A 413 -11.30 47.61 19.02
N VAL A 414 -12.43 47.40 18.32
CA VAL A 414 -13.73 47.15 18.94
C VAL A 414 -13.79 45.73 19.50
N SER A 415 -14.14 45.58 20.77
CA SER A 415 -14.27 44.28 21.43
C SER A 415 -15.43 43.49 20.81
N ALA A 416 -15.26 42.17 20.70
CA ALA A 416 -16.37 41.31 20.31
C ALA A 416 -17.55 41.45 21.31
N PRO A 417 -18.81 41.50 20.83
CA PRO A 417 -19.96 41.64 21.70
C PRO A 417 -20.18 40.38 22.54
N THR A 418 -20.55 40.56 23.80
CA THR A 418 -20.94 39.46 24.69
C THR A 418 -22.45 39.27 24.63
N LEU A 419 -22.95 38.12 24.20
CA LEU A 419 -24.38 37.79 24.25
C LEU A 419 -24.85 37.58 25.69
N VAL A 420 -25.93 38.26 26.07
CA VAL A 420 -26.54 38.24 27.41
C VAL A 420 -27.88 37.51 27.41
N SER A 421 -28.68 37.70 26.36
CA SER A 421 -29.99 37.07 26.21
C SER A 421 -30.25 36.66 24.77
N PRO A 422 -30.87 35.49 24.51
CA PRO A 422 -31.06 34.39 25.47
C PRO A 422 -29.74 33.87 26.04
N ALA A 423 -29.77 33.37 27.28
CA ALA A 423 -28.58 32.76 27.89
C ALA A 423 -28.17 31.50 27.13
N ASN A 424 -26.89 31.17 27.15
CA ASN A 424 -26.41 29.92 26.53
C ASN A 424 -27.15 28.71 27.13
N ASN A 425 -27.64 27.81 26.27
CA ASN A 425 -28.51 26.68 26.61
C ASN A 425 -29.87 27.04 27.24
N ALA A 426 -30.40 28.25 27.02
CA ALA A 426 -31.76 28.58 27.42
C ALA A 426 -32.78 27.66 26.73
N THR A 427 -33.70 27.10 27.51
CA THR A 427 -34.85 26.31 27.03
C THR A 427 -36.14 27.13 27.20
N GLU A 428 -37.24 26.70 26.55
CA GLU A 428 -38.54 27.39 26.60
C GLU A 428 -38.47 28.86 26.16
N VAL A 429 -37.60 29.16 25.20
CA VAL A 429 -37.48 30.48 24.57
C VAL A 429 -38.63 30.64 23.56
N GLY A 430 -39.47 31.67 23.73
CA GLY A 430 -40.57 31.95 22.80
C GLY A 430 -40.10 32.33 21.39
N GLU A 431 -40.96 32.23 20.38
CA GLU A 431 -40.63 32.42 18.94
C GLU A 431 -40.16 33.84 18.56
N THR A 432 -40.37 34.82 19.44
CA THR A 432 -39.94 36.22 19.26
C THR A 432 -39.02 36.65 20.41
N PRO A 433 -37.86 35.98 20.61
CA PRO A 433 -36.99 36.33 21.72
C PRO A 433 -36.41 37.72 21.54
N THR A 434 -36.07 38.35 22.67
CA THR A 434 -35.25 39.56 22.64
C THR A 434 -33.79 39.14 22.77
N LEU A 435 -33.03 39.35 21.69
CA LEU A 435 -31.59 39.22 21.68
C LEU A 435 -30.98 40.43 22.37
N GLN A 436 -29.99 40.21 23.24
CA GLN A 436 -29.31 41.28 23.96
C GLN A 436 -27.83 41.00 24.09
N THR A 437 -27.02 42.05 23.98
CA THR A 437 -25.58 42.02 24.23
C THR A 437 -25.23 42.82 25.48
N GLY A 438 -24.02 42.63 25.97
CA GLY A 438 -23.38 43.54 26.93
C GLY A 438 -23.11 44.90 26.30
N SER A 439 -22.59 45.83 27.11
CA SER A 439 -22.22 47.17 26.64
C SER A 439 -21.16 47.13 25.54
N PHE A 440 -21.28 48.04 24.57
CA PHE A 440 -20.20 48.30 23.61
C PHE A 440 -18.90 48.60 24.35
N SER A 441 -17.81 48.02 23.87
CA SER A 441 -16.50 48.25 24.44
C SER A 441 -15.42 48.17 23.37
N THR A 442 -14.32 48.84 23.65
CA THR A 442 -13.11 48.89 22.83
C THR A 442 -11.92 48.46 23.67
N VAL A 443 -10.87 48.00 23.01
CA VAL A 443 -9.56 47.76 23.62
C VAL A 443 -8.62 48.85 23.13
N GLY A 444 -7.84 49.43 24.05
CA GLY A 444 -6.75 50.37 23.76
C GLY A 444 -7.14 51.63 22.97
N GLY A 445 -8.40 52.06 23.05
CA GLY A 445 -8.89 53.29 22.43
C GLY A 445 -10.34 53.57 22.80
N GLU A 446 -10.88 54.66 22.27
CA GLU A 446 -12.30 54.99 22.34
C GLU A 446 -12.90 54.96 20.93
N ASP A 447 -14.13 54.48 20.82
CA ASP A 447 -14.89 54.47 19.57
C ASP A 447 -16.39 54.62 19.89
N THR A 448 -17.22 54.86 18.88
CA THR A 448 -18.67 54.99 19.02
C THR A 448 -19.37 53.77 18.44
N HIS A 449 -20.36 53.23 19.17
CA HIS A 449 -21.18 52.12 18.67
C HIS A 449 -22.09 52.59 17.53
N ALA A 450 -21.65 52.40 16.28
CA ALA A 450 -22.37 52.86 15.11
C ALA A 450 -23.57 51.97 14.74
N ALA A 451 -23.37 50.64 14.79
CA ALA A 451 -24.40 49.67 14.43
C ALA A 451 -24.09 48.29 15.04
N SER A 452 -25.12 47.44 15.11
CA SER A 452 -25.01 46.01 15.41
C SER A 452 -25.65 45.17 14.30
N GLN A 453 -25.18 43.95 14.11
CA GLN A 453 -25.81 42.96 13.25
C GLN A 453 -26.14 41.73 14.07
N TRP A 454 -27.38 41.26 13.97
CA TRP A 454 -27.91 40.14 14.71
C TRP A 454 -28.24 39.03 13.74
N GLN A 455 -27.66 37.85 13.94
CA GLN A 455 -27.90 36.69 13.09
C GLN A 455 -28.40 35.54 13.94
N ILE A 456 -29.30 34.74 13.38
CA ILE A 456 -29.75 33.47 13.97
C ILE A 456 -29.56 32.40 12.91
N ARG A 457 -29.00 31.26 13.30
CA ARG A 457 -28.99 30.05 12.46
C ARG A 457 -29.62 28.87 13.20
N ALA A 458 -30.27 27.99 12.46
CA ALA A 458 -30.65 26.69 12.97
C ALA A 458 -29.40 25.83 13.23
N ALA A 459 -29.52 24.81 14.08
CA ALA A 459 -28.42 23.89 14.36
C ALA A 459 -27.81 23.23 13.12
N SER A 460 -28.64 22.95 12.10
CA SER A 460 -28.23 22.39 10.80
C SER A 460 -27.72 23.43 9.80
N GLY A 461 -27.84 24.73 10.09
CA GLY A 461 -27.50 25.83 9.18
C GLY A 461 -26.11 26.43 9.40
N THR A 462 -25.76 27.40 8.54
CA THR A 462 -24.50 28.15 8.59
C THR A 462 -24.75 29.65 8.72
N TRP A 463 -23.75 30.43 9.16
CA TRP A 463 -23.84 31.89 9.21
C TRP A 463 -23.87 32.58 7.83
N ALA A 464 -23.55 31.85 6.76
CA ALA A 464 -23.67 32.35 5.38
C ALA A 464 -25.12 32.31 4.87
N THR A 465 -25.97 31.48 5.49
CA THR A 465 -27.40 31.36 5.20
C THR A 465 -28.16 31.32 6.52
N PRO A 466 -28.16 32.43 7.28
CA PRO A 466 -28.85 32.47 8.56
C PRO A 466 -30.35 32.32 8.36
N VAL A 467 -31.03 31.78 9.36
CA VAL A 467 -32.50 31.74 9.44
C VAL A 467 -33.03 33.17 9.47
N TRP A 468 -32.36 34.05 10.20
CA TRP A 468 -32.68 35.46 10.26
C TRP A 468 -31.41 36.32 10.39
N ASP A 469 -31.40 37.47 9.74
CA ASP A 469 -30.33 38.46 9.78
C ASP A 469 -30.94 39.87 9.81
N SER A 470 -30.58 40.68 10.82
CA SER A 470 -31.05 42.06 10.89
C SER A 470 -30.42 42.96 9.82
N GLY A 471 -29.33 42.52 9.19
CA GLY A 471 -28.38 43.40 8.53
C GLY A 471 -27.74 44.37 9.51
N GLU A 472 -27.07 45.40 8.98
CA GLU A 472 -26.55 46.50 9.77
C GLU A 472 -27.69 47.30 10.41
N ASP A 473 -27.80 47.27 11.74
CA ASP A 473 -28.83 47.94 12.53
C ASP A 473 -28.22 49.05 13.39
N ALA A 474 -28.39 50.29 12.95
CA ALA A 474 -27.92 51.50 13.64
C ALA A 474 -28.87 51.97 14.78
N VAL A 475 -30.00 51.30 15.00
CA VAL A 475 -31.01 51.70 16.00
C VAL A 475 -30.99 50.74 17.19
N ASN A 476 -31.02 49.44 16.92
CA ASN A 476 -31.10 48.39 17.95
C ASN A 476 -29.71 47.89 18.32
N LEU A 477 -28.92 48.80 18.91
CA LEU A 477 -27.49 48.59 19.16
C LEU A 477 -27.20 47.51 20.20
N LEU A 478 -27.99 47.38 21.25
CA LEU A 478 -27.70 46.45 22.37
C LEU A 478 -28.80 45.40 22.57
N SER A 479 -29.92 45.55 21.88
CA SER A 479 -31.09 44.71 22.07
C SER A 479 -31.96 44.72 20.83
N ARG A 480 -32.34 43.55 20.32
CA ARG A 480 -33.19 43.40 19.14
C ARG A 480 -34.22 42.29 19.34
N VAL A 481 -35.49 42.62 19.13
CA VAL A 481 -36.58 41.63 19.14
C VAL A 481 -36.58 40.92 17.79
N VAL A 482 -36.56 39.58 17.80
CA VAL A 482 -36.67 38.78 16.58
C VAL A 482 -38.09 38.94 16.02
N PRO A 483 -38.24 39.20 14.71
CA PRO A 483 -39.56 39.29 14.08
C PRO A 483 -40.38 38.00 14.22
N ALA A 484 -41.70 38.13 14.21
CA ALA A 484 -42.60 36.99 14.21
C ALA A 484 -42.46 36.17 12.92
N ASN A 485 -42.65 34.86 13.02
CA ASN A 485 -42.53 33.86 11.93
C ASN A 485 -41.11 33.61 11.41
N GLU A 486 -40.07 34.06 12.12
CA GLU A 486 -38.67 33.72 11.80
C GLU A 486 -38.23 32.41 12.47
N LEU A 487 -38.75 32.12 13.67
CA LEU A 487 -38.42 30.91 14.44
C LEU A 487 -39.62 29.98 14.54
N ASP A 488 -39.38 28.67 14.43
CA ASP A 488 -40.38 27.62 14.53
C ASP A 488 -40.57 27.15 15.98
N ALA A 489 -41.82 26.91 16.40
CA ALA A 489 -42.12 26.18 17.63
C ALA A 489 -41.71 24.70 17.57
N GLY A 490 -41.57 24.07 18.75
CA GLY A 490 -41.53 22.61 18.87
C GLY A 490 -40.16 21.99 19.19
N GLY A 491 -39.28 22.71 19.89
CA GLY A 491 -38.01 22.15 20.37
C GLY A 491 -36.84 22.25 19.39
N THR A 492 -36.94 23.13 18.39
CA THR A 492 -35.85 23.43 17.46
C THR A 492 -34.71 24.17 18.17
N VAL A 493 -33.46 23.80 17.87
CA VAL A 493 -32.27 24.44 18.44
C VAL A 493 -31.74 25.49 17.47
N TYR A 494 -31.57 26.71 17.98
CA TYR A 494 -31.00 27.85 17.26
C TYR A 494 -29.72 28.34 17.93
N PHE A 495 -28.86 28.96 17.14
CA PHE A 495 -27.64 29.65 17.57
C PHE A 495 -27.73 31.12 17.16
N ILE A 496 -27.23 31.99 18.04
CA ILE A 496 -27.17 33.46 17.90
C ILE A 496 -25.72 33.94 17.88
#